data_AF-A7SS57-F1
#
_entry.id   AF-A7SS57-F1
#
_cell.length_a   1.000
_cell.length_b   1.000
_cell.length_c   1.000
_cell.angle_alpha   90.00
_cell.angle_beta   90.00
_cell.angle_gamma   90.00
#
_symmetry.space_group_name_H-M   'P 1'
#
loop_
_entity.id
_entity.type
_entity.pdbx_description
1 polymer ?
#
loop_
_entity_poly.entity_id
_entity_poly.type
_entity_poly.pdbx_seq_one_letter_code
_entity_poly.pdbx_strand_id
1 'polypeptide(L)'
;RKKERYGAECCWECAKCPDMTYTDGKDAMSCKKCSEKHRPNLAQTECVAYYEDYVHWEHPGALFMLFLIVVGICFALYINFVLFRYSDTPVVR
;
A
#
# COMPACT_ATOMS: atom_id res chain seq x y z
N ARG A 1 -12.27 -18.78 -14.19
CA ARG A 1 -13.68 -19.23 -14.22
C ARG A 1 -14.00 -19.88 -15.57
N LYS A 2 -14.86 -20.90 -15.58
CA LYS A 2 -15.44 -21.44 -16.82
C LYS A 2 -16.62 -20.55 -17.24
N LYS A 3 -16.63 -20.07 -18.49
CA LYS A 3 -17.75 -19.34 -19.08
C LYS A 3 -18.34 -20.21 -20.18
N GLU A 4 -19.63 -20.52 -20.11
CA GLU A 4 -20.30 -21.34 -21.12
C GLU A 4 -20.32 -20.62 -22.47
N ARG A 5 -20.03 -21.37 -23.54
CA ARG A 5 -20.02 -20.85 -24.91
C ARG A 5 -21.45 -20.95 -25.47
N TYR A 6 -21.98 -19.82 -25.95
CA TYR A 6 -23.33 -19.78 -26.52
C TYR A 6 -23.47 -20.79 -27.67
N GLY A 7 -24.35 -21.78 -27.51
CA GLY A 7 -24.61 -22.83 -28.50
C GLY A 7 -23.87 -24.16 -28.28
N ALA A 8 -23.14 -24.36 -27.17
CA ALA A 8 -22.52 -25.63 -26.85
C ALA A 8 -22.53 -25.92 -25.33
N GLU A 9 -23.45 -26.81 -24.91
CA GLU A 9 -23.75 -27.14 -23.49
C GLU A 9 -22.57 -27.80 -22.73
N CYS A 10 -21.56 -28.29 -23.46
CA CYS A 10 -20.35 -28.90 -22.89
C CYS A 10 -19.08 -28.07 -23.12
N CYS A 11 -19.17 -26.90 -23.75
CA CYS A 11 -18.01 -26.10 -24.12
C CYS A 11 -17.89 -24.88 -23.21
N TRP A 12 -16.77 -24.80 -22.50
CA TRP A 12 -16.43 -23.66 -21.67
C TRP A 12 -15.17 -22.97 -22.16
N GLU A 13 -15.18 -21.64 -22.09
CA GLU A 13 -14.01 -20.80 -22.28
C GLU A 13 -13.43 -20.44 -20.91
N CYS A 14 -12.09 -20.51 -20.80
CA CYS A 14 -11.40 -20.09 -19.60
C CYS A 14 -11.27 -18.57 -19.58
N ALA A 15 -12.04 -17.91 -18.73
CA ALA A 15 -11.92 -16.47 -18.48
C ALA A 15 -11.21 -16.21 -17.15
N LYS A 16 -10.33 -15.19 -17.13
CA LYS A 16 -9.71 -14.71 -15.90
C LYS A 16 -10.77 -14.08 -14.98
N CYS A 17 -10.63 -14.28 -13.67
CA CYS A 17 -11.52 -13.65 -12.70
C CYS A 17 -11.10 -12.19 -12.49
N PRO A 18 -12.06 -11.29 -12.22
CA PRO A 18 -11.77 -9.89 -11.92
C PRO A 18 -10.88 -9.79 -10.66
N ASP A 19 -10.16 -8.68 -10.55
CA ASP A 19 -9.25 -8.44 -9.44
C ASP A 19 -9.98 -8.56 -8.08
N MET A 20 -9.28 -9.08 -7.07
CA MET A 20 -9.81 -9.41 -5.73
C MET A 20 -10.81 -10.59 -5.65
N THR A 21 -10.93 -11.40 -6.70
CA THR A 21 -11.74 -12.63 -6.68
C THR A 21 -10.91 -13.89 -6.99
N TYR A 22 -11.33 -15.03 -6.45
CA TYR A 22 -10.67 -16.33 -6.61
C TYR A 22 -11.63 -17.42 -7.09
N THR A 23 -11.08 -18.47 -7.70
CA THR A 23 -11.83 -19.70 -8.06
C THR A 23 -11.46 -20.83 -7.12
N ASP A 24 -12.48 -21.36 -6.43
CA ASP A 24 -12.40 -22.52 -5.53
C ASP A 24 -12.33 -23.81 -6.37
N GLY A 25 -11.18 -24.04 -7.03
CA GLY A 25 -10.93 -25.19 -7.90
C GLY A 25 -11.07 -24.93 -9.40
N LYS A 26 -10.54 -25.88 -10.21
CA LYS A 26 -10.46 -25.79 -11.68
C LYS A 26 -11.81 -25.86 -12.39
N ASP A 27 -12.86 -26.30 -11.68
CA ASP A 27 -14.22 -26.49 -12.21
C ASP A 27 -15.22 -25.41 -11.77
N ALA A 28 -14.77 -24.37 -11.06
CA ALA A 28 -15.66 -23.31 -10.59
C ALA A 28 -16.20 -22.44 -11.74
N MET A 29 -17.54 -22.38 -11.84
CA MET A 29 -18.28 -21.55 -12.81
C MET A 29 -18.40 -20.09 -12.36
N SER A 30 -18.29 -19.83 -11.05
CA SER A 30 -18.37 -18.50 -10.45
C SER A 30 -17.10 -18.13 -9.68
N CYS A 31 -16.74 -16.84 -9.67
CA CYS A 31 -15.64 -16.31 -8.88
C CYS A 31 -16.18 -15.85 -7.51
N LYS A 32 -15.52 -16.23 -6.43
CA LYS A 32 -15.84 -15.75 -5.08
C LYS A 32 -14.95 -14.57 -4.72
N LYS A 33 -15.46 -13.59 -3.98
CA LYS A 33 -14.65 -12.49 -3.45
C LYS A 33 -13.89 -12.96 -2.21
N CYS A 34 -12.61 -12.58 -2.08
CA CYS A 34 -11.87 -12.80 -0.84
C CYS A 34 -12.42 -11.88 0.28
N SER A 35 -12.29 -12.32 1.54
CA SER A 35 -12.62 -11.48 2.70
C SER A 35 -11.75 -10.22 2.72
N GLU A 36 -12.20 -9.15 3.37
CA GLU A 36 -11.59 -7.81 3.33
C GLU A 36 -10.08 -7.79 3.69
N LYS A 37 -9.62 -8.74 4.51
CA LYS A 37 -8.21 -8.89 4.91
C LYS A 37 -7.38 -9.85 4.05
N HIS A 38 -7.94 -10.36 2.96
CA HIS A 38 -7.32 -11.40 2.14
C HIS A 38 -7.31 -10.98 0.67
N ARG A 39 -6.19 -11.23 0.00
CA ARG A 39 -6.00 -10.99 -1.43
C ARG A 39 -5.84 -12.32 -2.16
N PRO A 40 -6.40 -12.47 -3.38
CA PRO A 40 -6.13 -13.66 -4.18
C PRO A 40 -4.64 -13.73 -4.54
N ASN A 41 -4.07 -14.93 -4.53
CA ASN A 41 -2.72 -15.20 -5.04
C ASN A 41 -2.62 -14.81 -6.53
N LEU A 42 -1.41 -14.70 -7.11
CA LEU A 42 -1.21 -14.41 -8.54
C LEU A 42 -1.97 -15.39 -9.46
N ALA A 43 -2.07 -16.64 -9.03
CA ALA A 43 -2.83 -17.69 -9.72
C ALA A 43 -4.36 -17.61 -9.51
N GLN A 44 -4.85 -16.69 -8.66
CA GLN A 44 -6.26 -16.53 -8.26
C GLN A 44 -6.93 -17.84 -7.79
N THR A 45 -6.13 -18.78 -7.27
CA THR A 45 -6.60 -20.08 -6.79
C THR A 45 -6.93 -20.09 -5.31
N GLU A 46 -6.26 -19.24 -4.53
CA GLU A 46 -6.40 -19.20 -3.08
C GLU A 46 -6.40 -17.75 -2.58
N CYS A 47 -7.14 -17.49 -1.50
CA CYS A 47 -7.10 -16.23 -0.78
C CYS A 47 -5.96 -16.28 0.24
N VAL A 48 -4.93 -15.46 0.04
CA VAL A 48 -3.81 -15.32 0.97
C VAL A 48 -4.08 -14.11 1.85
N ALA A 49 -3.80 -14.24 3.15
CA ALA A 49 -3.91 -13.10 4.06
C ALA A 49 -2.98 -11.97 3.58
N TYR A 50 -3.53 -10.75 3.47
CA TYR A 50 -2.71 -9.57 3.25
C TYR A 50 -2.01 -9.27 4.57
N TYR A 51 -0.69 -9.45 4.61
CA TYR A 51 0.10 -8.81 5.66
C TYR A 51 -0.07 -7.31 5.46
N GLU A 52 -0.61 -6.62 6.46
CA GLU A 52 -0.56 -5.17 6.48
C GLU A 52 0.91 -4.78 6.44
N ASP A 53 1.29 -4.02 5.42
CA ASP A 53 2.62 -3.43 5.30
C ASP A 53 2.77 -2.39 6.41
N TYR A 54 3.03 -2.85 7.64
CA TYR A 54 3.53 -1.99 8.69
C TYR A 54 4.89 -1.47 8.21
N VAL A 55 5.10 -0.16 8.26
CA VAL A 55 6.42 0.44 8.05
C VAL A 55 7.35 -0.19 9.09
N HIS A 56 8.08 -1.23 8.69
CA HIS A 56 9.11 -1.82 9.53
C HIS A 56 10.13 -0.72 9.85
N TRP A 57 10.55 -0.66 11.11
CA TRP A 57 11.56 0.27 11.61
C TRP A 57 12.89 0.22 10.80
N GLU A 58 13.09 -0.86 10.05
CA GLU A 58 14.22 -1.12 9.17
C GLU A 58 14.11 -0.46 7.79
N HIS A 59 13.00 0.21 7.47
CA HIS A 59 12.90 0.93 6.20
C HIS A 59 13.79 2.18 6.22
N PRO A 60 14.70 2.35 5.24
CA PRO A 60 15.60 3.50 5.17
C PRO A 60 14.85 4.83 5.04
N GLY A 61 13.60 4.81 4.55
CA GLY A 61 12.74 5.99 4.50
C GLY A 61 12.38 6.56 5.88
N ALA A 62 12.20 5.72 6.90
CA ALA A 62 11.89 6.20 8.25
C ALA A 62 13.08 6.95 8.86
N LEU A 63 14.30 6.43 8.65
CA LEU A 63 15.53 7.07 9.10
C LEU A 63 15.77 8.41 8.41
N PHE A 64 15.51 8.49 7.11
CA PHE A 64 15.63 9.74 6.34
C PHE A 64 14.70 10.83 6.88
N MET A 65 13.44 10.49 7.16
CA MET A 65 12.48 11.45 7.74
C MET A 65 12.92 11.92 9.12
N LEU A 66 13.40 11.01 9.98
CA LEU A 66 13.93 11.36 11.30
C LEU A 66 15.10 12.35 11.19
N PHE A 67 16.03 12.09 10.26
CA PHE A 67 17.17 12.97 10.02
C PHE A 67 16.73 14.37 9.60
N LEU A 68 15.78 14.47 8.66
CA LEU A 68 15.24 15.76 8.22
C LEU A 68 14.58 16.54 9.37
N ILE A 69 13.86 15.86 10.26
CA ILE A 69 13.24 16.48 11.43
C ILE A 69 14.32 17.07 12.36
N VAL A 70 15.37 16.29 12.66
CA VAL A 70 16.48 16.75 13.51
C VAL A 70 17.18 17.96 12.90
N VAL A 71 17.48 17.92 11.60
CA VAL A 71 18.10 19.04 10.88
C VAL A 71 17.20 20.28 10.92
N GLY A 72 15.89 20.12 10.71
CA GLY A 72 14.93 21.21 10.79
C GLY A 72 14.89 21.88 12.16
N ILE A 73 14.93 21.08 13.24
CA ILE A 73 14.99 21.59 14.62
C ILE A 73 16.30 22.35 14.85
N CYS A 74 17.45 21.79 14.46
CA CYS A 74 18.73 22.46 14.59
C CYS A 74 18.75 23.81 13.86
N PHE A 75 18.18 23.87 12.65
CA PHE A 75 18.10 25.10 11.87
C PHE A 75 17.17 26.14 12.50
N ALA A 76 16.01 25.71 13.01
CA ALA A 76 15.09 26.58 13.74
C ALA A 76 15.72 27.16 15.01
N LEU A 77 16.43 26.34 15.78
CA LEU A 77 17.18 26.79 16.96
C LEU A 77 18.30 27.76 16.59
N TYR A 78 19.00 27.53 15.49
CA TYR A 78 20.03 28.43 15.00
C TYR A 78 19.44 29.80 14.64
N ILE A 79 18.36 29.83 13.86
CA ILE A 79 17.66 31.08 13.52
C ILE A 79 17.18 31.78 14.79
N ASN A 80 16.56 31.05 15.71
CA ASN A 80 16.10 31.61 16.99
C ASN A 80 17.25 32.22 17.79
N PHE A 81 18.38 31.52 17.88
CA PHE A 81 19.58 32.01 18.55
C PHE A 81 20.15 33.26 17.90
N VAL A 82 20.22 33.31 16.57
CA VAL A 82 20.65 34.49 15.83
C VAL A 82 19.69 35.65 16.09
N LEU A 83 18.38 35.44 15.98
CA LEU A 83 17.39 36.48 16.28
C LEU A 83 17.52 36.98 17.72
N PHE A 84 17.71 36.08 18.69
CA PHE A 84 17.90 36.45 20.09
C PHE A 84 19.21 37.23 20.32
N ARG A 85 20.29 36.84 19.64
CA ARG A 85 21.61 37.48 19.76
C ARG A 85 21.68 38.83 19.05
N TYR A 86 20.90 38.99 17.99
CA TYR A 86 20.75 40.23 17.23
C TYR A 86 19.40 40.90 17.53
N SER A 87 18.82 40.67 18.71
CA SER A 87 17.55 41.31 19.14
C SER A 87 17.60 42.84 19.11
N ASP A 88 18.81 43.42 19.13
CA ASP A 88 19.06 44.86 18.98
C ASP A 88 19.05 45.35 17.52
N THR A 89 18.93 44.46 16.53
CA THR A 89 18.66 44.86 15.15
C THR A 89 17.18 45.18 15.00
N PRO A 90 16.82 46.41 14.60
CA PRO A 90 15.44 46.91 14.57
C PRO A 90 14.68 46.36 13.35
N VAL A 91 14.53 45.03 13.26
CA VAL A 91 13.79 44.36 12.18
C VAL A 91 12.37 43.98 12.62
N VAL A 92 12.12 43.92 13.93
CA VAL A 92 10.76 43.71 14.48
C VAL A 92 10.49 44.72 15.59
N ARG A 93 10.42 46.00 15.21
CA ARG A 93 9.68 47.02 15.97
C ARG A 93 8.67 47.66 15.05
#